data_AF-D6YV05-F1
#
_entry.id   AF-D6YV05-F1
#
_cell.length_a   1.000
_cell.length_b   1.000
_cell.length_c   1.000
_cell.angle_alpha   90.00
_cell.angle_beta   90.00
_cell.angle_gamma   90.00
#
_symmetry.space_group_name_H-M   'P 1'
#
loop_
_entity.id
_entity.type
_entity.pdbx_description
1 polymer ?
#
loop_
_entity_poly.entity_id
_entity_poly.type
_entity_poly.pdbx_seq_one_letter_code
_entity_poly.pdbx_strand_id
1 'polypeptide(L)'
;MKPIDFQGIANFDKALLEHLHAYLSYSESQLAKSIIYSIHPLPGKALPLVLPQLDSERLRSRDAVQSFGKSVAMITQSDEKIVASNDWESASRQLNGALWEYVEILEGCATELFQQLNQVGFEQWRSDLMNIVEQVKQSLLRQMKECEWLLNRMEPLLKDYRKACQKEGKKGSFWKSLFGFRASMIDRSLYSYLRKSRRFLHLQFKWFSQRLSDYQKLKEKIEKSSRKFKSYHAFAELDESVQKDFKKLYELLKLWNLNQKTKSLPPREPIRALRSLFSLERAKEVFSHYFWMLEEALYEKSRAVKTDPADLYRNPSNRQTVAELVKGMQAEVHTLGATIEGYRDFDLRTHPDPYVRNRWGFTEWVVGPEPEKTRELLDLVYEVELLGKLFERFSASLNKEDQQSDFLYSQYEAINRTLHEMGQPLSSRVIMRARAERLLEQVDAMDELGSFNLLAIDYAGRVFSKAMRADWQYNVLFEIPQFHHLYRVHHGLVGKNLDQKHLSRLNKFKEIIEELQGWVKKCDTHRHVHEIEADMNDMKGYLQDFLGFVQRVCSKENLDAFDAKNEISEIFNQLLEYRYLFGSFFHMLLQHEPEGKLIRNQFLFVDQYFEAVESQLHEMQQKWRLPR
;
A
#
# COMPACT_ATOMS: atom_id res chain seq x y z
N MET A 1 0.09 43.88 -7.44
CA MET A 1 -0.12 42.41 -7.52
C MET A 1 0.71 41.78 -6.43
N LYS A 2 0.17 40.81 -5.67
CA LYS A 2 0.97 40.06 -4.69
C LYS A 2 2.06 39.25 -5.44
N PRO A 3 3.26 39.03 -4.86
CA PRO A 3 4.23 38.09 -5.43
C PRO A 3 3.55 36.74 -5.69
N ILE A 4 4.00 36.01 -6.72
CA ILE A 4 3.53 34.63 -6.88
C ILE A 4 4.02 33.88 -5.65
N ASP A 5 3.08 33.51 -4.79
CA ASP A 5 3.37 32.60 -3.71
C ASP A 5 3.46 31.18 -4.30
N PHE A 6 4.67 30.81 -4.70
CA PHE A 6 4.94 29.44 -5.12
C PHE A 6 4.79 28.44 -3.97
N GLN A 7 4.74 28.88 -2.69
CA GLN A 7 4.56 28.00 -1.53
C GLN A 7 3.14 27.41 -1.45
N GLY A 8 2.15 27.99 -2.14
CA GLY A 8 0.78 27.48 -2.21
C GLY A 8 0.47 26.58 -3.41
N ILE A 9 1.43 26.31 -4.31
CA ILE A 9 1.17 25.62 -5.59
C ILE A 9 1.33 24.11 -5.43
N ALA A 10 0.20 23.43 -5.18
CA ALA A 10 0.15 21.98 -5.01
C ALA A 10 0.25 21.19 -6.34
N ASN A 11 0.10 21.83 -7.51
CA ASN A 11 0.15 21.17 -8.81
C ASN A 11 0.91 22.02 -9.84
N PHE A 12 1.94 21.43 -10.46
CA PHE A 12 2.62 22.01 -11.64
C PHE A 12 1.76 21.74 -12.88
N ASP A 13 0.93 22.71 -13.27
CA ASP A 13 0.03 22.63 -14.42
C ASP A 13 0.19 23.83 -15.39
N LYS A 14 -0.70 23.94 -16.37
CA LYS A 14 -0.68 25.06 -17.32
C LYS A 14 -1.03 26.41 -16.68
N ALA A 15 -1.82 26.43 -15.60
CA ALA A 15 -2.17 27.68 -14.92
C ALA A 15 -0.95 28.32 -14.26
N LEU A 16 0.01 27.51 -13.79
CA LEU A 16 1.31 28.00 -13.33
C LEU A 16 2.05 28.83 -14.39
N LEU A 17 2.03 28.36 -15.65
CA LEU A 17 2.69 29.06 -16.76
C LEU A 17 2.03 30.42 -17.01
N GLU A 18 0.70 30.47 -16.99
CA GLU A 18 -0.08 31.69 -17.20
C GLU A 18 0.16 32.70 -16.08
N HIS A 19 0.15 32.25 -14.82
CA HIS A 19 0.45 33.08 -13.65
C HIS A 19 1.88 33.63 -13.70
N LEU A 20 2.88 32.78 -13.96
CA LEU A 20 4.28 33.21 -14.11
C LEU A 20 4.41 34.24 -15.23
N HIS A 21 3.79 34.01 -16.38
CA HIS A 21 3.85 34.94 -17.49
C HIS A 21 3.23 36.30 -17.13
N ALA A 22 2.07 36.31 -16.48
CA ALA A 22 1.41 37.52 -16.03
C ALA A 22 2.27 38.31 -15.03
N TYR A 23 2.88 37.62 -14.06
CA TYR A 23 3.73 38.23 -13.04
C TYR A 23 5.03 38.81 -13.60
N LEU A 24 5.73 38.06 -14.47
CA LEU A 24 6.93 38.55 -15.14
C LEU A 24 6.62 39.76 -16.03
N SER A 25 5.49 39.75 -16.73
CA SER A 25 5.05 40.86 -17.57
C SER A 25 4.68 42.11 -16.75
N TYR A 26 4.02 41.93 -15.61
CA TYR A 26 3.76 43.01 -14.66
C TYR A 26 5.06 43.61 -14.10
N SER A 27 6.00 42.75 -13.69
CA SER A 27 7.29 43.18 -13.15
C SER A 27 8.13 43.91 -14.20
N GLU A 28 8.14 43.42 -15.44
CA GLU A 28 8.76 44.11 -16.58
C GLU A 28 8.15 45.50 -16.80
N SER A 29 6.82 45.61 -16.66
CA SER A 29 6.12 46.90 -16.79
C SER A 29 6.50 47.90 -15.69
N GLN A 30 6.78 47.45 -14.47
CA GLN A 30 7.27 48.32 -13.40
C GLN A 30 8.70 48.81 -13.66
N LEU A 31 9.57 47.94 -14.17
CA LEU A 31 10.90 48.32 -14.63
C LEU A 31 10.80 49.35 -15.77
N ALA A 32 9.93 49.10 -16.76
CA ALA A 32 9.70 49.99 -17.89
C ALA A 32 9.24 51.40 -17.44
N LYS A 33 8.30 51.47 -16.48
CA LYS A 33 7.88 52.74 -15.88
C LYS A 33 9.02 53.46 -15.17
N SER A 34 9.80 52.74 -14.37
CA SER A 34 10.97 53.29 -13.69
C SER A 34 12.01 53.87 -14.66
N ILE A 35 12.15 53.25 -15.84
CA ILE A 35 13.02 53.77 -16.91
C ILE A 35 12.46 55.07 -17.51
N ILE A 36 11.18 55.10 -17.87
CA ILE A 36 10.53 56.27 -18.48
C ILE A 36 10.56 57.48 -17.54
N TYR A 37 10.30 57.26 -16.25
CA TYR A 37 10.19 58.33 -15.25
C TYR A 37 11.49 58.64 -14.50
N SER A 38 12.63 58.16 -14.99
CA SER A 38 13.93 58.40 -14.34
C SER A 38 14.52 59.80 -14.58
N ILE A 39 13.95 60.57 -15.52
CA ILE A 39 14.38 61.94 -15.85
C ILE A 39 13.46 62.94 -15.14
N HIS A 40 14.05 63.87 -14.37
CA HIS A 40 13.29 64.88 -13.62
C HIS A 40 13.49 66.28 -14.24
N PRO A 41 12.55 66.76 -15.07
CA PRO A 41 12.66 68.10 -15.64
C PRO A 41 12.50 69.20 -14.58
N LEU A 42 13.11 70.37 -14.82
CA LEU A 42 12.97 71.53 -13.94
C LEU A 42 11.51 72.06 -13.92
N PRO A 43 11.06 72.69 -12.82
CA PRO A 43 9.70 73.22 -12.71
C PRO A 43 9.35 74.14 -13.89
N GLY A 44 8.23 73.87 -14.57
CA GLY A 44 7.77 74.65 -15.74
C GLY A 44 8.40 74.26 -17.08
N LYS A 45 9.36 73.31 -17.12
CA LYS A 45 9.89 72.72 -18.35
C LYS A 45 9.20 71.38 -18.60
N ALA A 46 8.54 71.22 -19.74
CA ALA A 46 7.93 69.94 -20.12
C ALA A 46 8.80 69.22 -21.16
N LEU A 47 9.18 67.99 -20.86
CA LEU A 47 9.61 67.04 -21.89
C LEU A 47 8.33 66.38 -22.43
N PRO A 48 8.09 66.36 -23.75
CA PRO A 48 7.03 65.53 -24.28
C PRO A 48 7.40 64.08 -23.96
N LEU A 49 6.70 63.50 -22.99
CA LEU A 49 6.74 62.08 -22.72
C LEU A 49 6.33 61.38 -24.02
N VAL A 50 7.30 60.87 -24.78
CA VAL A 50 7.03 59.98 -25.91
C VAL A 50 6.65 58.64 -25.29
N LEU A 51 5.44 58.59 -24.74
CA LEU A 51 4.84 57.34 -24.31
C LEU A 51 4.59 56.51 -25.58
N PRO A 52 5.05 55.26 -25.65
CA PRO A 52 4.53 54.36 -26.66
C PRO A 52 3.00 54.34 -26.52
N GLN A 53 2.26 54.33 -27.63
CA GLN A 53 0.79 54.31 -27.62
C GLN A 53 0.30 53.24 -26.63
N LEU A 54 -0.42 53.71 -25.60
CA LEU A 54 -0.80 52.99 -24.39
C LEU A 54 -1.99 52.03 -24.63
N ASP A 55 -2.00 51.33 -25.76
CA ASP A 55 -3.13 50.45 -26.13
C ASP A 55 -3.07 49.09 -25.41
N SER A 56 -2.12 48.88 -24.50
CA SER A 56 -2.10 47.68 -23.64
C SER A 56 -1.66 48.02 -22.22
N GLU A 57 -2.31 47.41 -21.22
CA GLU A 57 -2.02 47.55 -19.79
C GLU A 57 -0.59 47.13 -19.38
N ARG A 58 0.28 46.72 -20.32
CA ARG A 58 1.61 46.14 -20.08
C ARG A 58 2.68 46.85 -20.92
N LEU A 59 3.56 47.58 -20.26
CA LEU A 59 4.68 48.32 -20.88
C LEU A 59 5.90 47.40 -21.04
N ARG A 60 6.49 47.34 -22.23
CA ARG A 60 7.73 46.58 -22.46
C ARG A 60 8.96 47.40 -22.12
N SER A 61 9.95 46.73 -21.55
CA SER A 61 11.21 47.34 -21.15
C SER A 61 12.00 47.90 -22.35
N ARG A 62 11.91 47.27 -23.53
CA ARG A 62 12.53 47.76 -24.77
C ARG A 62 11.98 49.13 -25.22
N ASP A 63 10.68 49.31 -25.16
CA ASP A 63 10.02 50.55 -25.59
C ASP A 63 10.36 51.69 -24.62
N ALA A 64 10.43 51.38 -23.32
CA ALA A 64 10.90 52.31 -22.30
C ALA A 64 12.34 52.77 -22.52
N VAL A 65 13.26 51.88 -22.87
CA VAL A 65 14.66 52.22 -23.21
C VAL A 65 14.73 53.15 -24.43
N GLN A 66 13.90 52.90 -25.45
CA GLN A 66 13.84 53.78 -26.63
C GLN A 66 13.28 55.17 -26.28
N SER A 67 12.22 55.21 -25.46
CA SER A 67 11.63 56.46 -24.97
C SER A 67 12.65 57.27 -24.16
N PHE A 68 13.35 56.61 -23.22
CA PHE A 68 14.45 57.23 -22.47
C PHE A 68 15.54 57.79 -23.40
N GLY A 69 15.97 57.01 -24.39
CA GLY A 69 16.96 57.49 -25.37
C GLY A 69 16.51 58.70 -26.18
N LYS A 70 15.23 58.77 -26.58
CA LYS A 70 14.65 59.96 -27.24
C LYS A 70 14.65 61.18 -26.31
N SER A 71 14.24 61.01 -25.06
CA SER A 71 14.27 62.08 -24.05
C SER A 71 15.70 62.60 -23.85
N VAL A 72 16.69 61.71 -23.74
CA VAL A 72 18.11 62.10 -23.65
C VAL A 72 18.58 62.87 -24.89
N ALA A 73 18.19 62.44 -26.09
CA ALA A 73 18.52 63.14 -27.33
C ALA A 73 17.92 64.54 -27.38
N MET A 74 16.66 64.71 -26.98
CA MET A 74 15.99 66.02 -26.90
C MET A 74 16.69 66.97 -25.91
N ILE A 75 17.06 66.47 -24.73
CA ILE A 75 17.81 67.26 -23.74
C ILE A 75 19.19 67.64 -24.29
N THR A 76 19.83 66.75 -25.03
CA THR A 76 21.14 67.02 -25.65
C THR A 76 21.06 68.06 -26.76
N GLN A 77 19.97 68.06 -27.54
CA GLN A 77 19.75 68.96 -28.68
C GLN A 77 19.13 70.31 -28.29
N SER A 78 18.56 70.44 -27.09
CA SER A 78 18.04 71.71 -26.59
C SER A 78 19.17 72.67 -26.20
N ASP A 79 18.99 73.95 -26.54
CA ASP A 79 19.83 75.06 -26.08
C ASP A 79 19.41 75.57 -24.69
N GLU A 80 18.24 75.15 -24.20
CA GLU A 80 17.76 75.52 -22.87
C GLU A 80 18.15 74.48 -21.82
N LYS A 81 18.44 74.95 -20.59
CA LYS A 81 18.62 74.06 -19.45
C LYS A 81 17.27 73.47 -19.01
N ILE A 82 16.98 72.26 -19.49
CA ILE A 82 15.75 71.51 -19.19
C ILE A 82 15.84 70.77 -17.85
N VAL A 83 17.04 70.33 -17.45
CA VAL A 83 17.26 69.47 -16.29
C VAL A 83 18.40 69.99 -15.40
N ALA A 84 18.36 69.69 -14.09
CA ALA A 84 19.43 69.99 -13.15
C ALA A 84 20.75 69.24 -13.49
N SER A 85 21.89 69.85 -13.18
CA SER A 85 23.21 69.32 -13.57
C SER A 85 23.63 68.03 -12.85
N ASN A 86 22.95 67.67 -11.76
CA ASN A 86 23.14 66.45 -10.97
C ASN A 86 21.99 65.44 -11.11
N ASP A 87 20.97 65.69 -11.92
CA ASP A 87 19.81 64.78 -12.04
C ASP A 87 20.22 63.38 -12.53
N TRP A 88 21.25 63.29 -13.37
CA TRP A 88 21.81 62.02 -13.83
C TRP A 88 22.23 61.08 -12.68
N GLU A 89 22.61 61.61 -11.51
CA GLU A 89 22.94 60.79 -10.33
C GLU A 89 21.70 60.17 -9.70
N SER A 90 20.59 60.92 -9.69
CA SER A 90 19.29 60.45 -9.20
C SER A 90 18.72 59.39 -10.14
N ALA A 91 18.73 59.68 -11.45
CA ALA A 91 18.31 58.76 -12.49
C ALA A 91 19.10 57.44 -12.45
N SER A 92 20.44 57.51 -12.36
CA SER A 92 21.31 56.33 -12.25
C SER A 92 21.02 55.53 -10.98
N ARG A 93 20.80 56.16 -9.82
CA ARG A 93 20.43 55.44 -8.58
C ARG A 93 19.08 54.75 -8.69
N GLN A 94 18.05 55.45 -9.16
CA GLN A 94 16.71 54.90 -9.33
C GLN A 94 16.70 53.71 -10.29
N LEU A 95 17.39 53.85 -11.43
CA LEU A 95 17.50 52.79 -12.43
C LEU A 95 18.26 51.57 -11.89
N ASN A 96 19.37 51.76 -11.18
CA ASN A 96 20.07 50.65 -10.56
C ASN A 96 19.18 49.93 -9.53
N GLY A 97 18.41 50.66 -8.73
CA GLY A 97 17.43 50.06 -7.81
C GLY A 97 16.38 49.22 -8.54
N ALA A 98 15.72 49.78 -9.56
CA ALA A 98 14.71 49.07 -10.34
C ALA A 98 15.27 47.84 -11.09
N LEU A 99 16.52 47.94 -11.59
CA LEU A 99 17.20 46.82 -12.23
C LEU A 99 17.53 45.71 -11.25
N TRP A 100 17.96 46.06 -10.04
CA TRP A 100 18.19 45.11 -8.96
C TRP A 100 16.91 44.37 -8.59
N GLU A 101 15.82 45.09 -8.32
CA GLU A 101 14.52 44.51 -8.00
C GLU A 101 14.07 43.52 -9.10
N TYR A 102 14.22 43.88 -10.37
CA TYR A 102 13.84 42.99 -11.47
C TYR A 102 14.74 41.75 -11.58
N VAL A 103 16.06 41.89 -11.39
CA VAL A 103 17.00 40.76 -11.37
C VAL A 103 16.71 39.83 -10.20
N GLU A 104 16.41 40.37 -9.02
CA GLU A 104 16.01 39.61 -7.83
C GLU A 104 14.72 38.82 -8.07
N ILE A 105 13.72 39.40 -8.74
CA ILE A 105 12.49 38.69 -9.12
C ILE A 105 12.81 37.50 -10.03
N LEU A 106 13.67 37.68 -11.04
CA LEU A 106 14.06 36.60 -11.96
C LEU A 106 14.83 35.48 -11.25
N GLU A 107 15.70 35.82 -10.30
CA GLU A 107 16.43 34.86 -9.46
C GLU A 107 15.51 34.12 -8.50
N GLY A 108 14.59 34.84 -7.84
CA GLY A 108 13.57 34.30 -6.95
C GLY A 108 12.72 33.25 -7.65
N CYS A 109 12.12 33.60 -8.80
CA CYS A 109 11.32 32.66 -9.59
C CYS A 109 12.11 31.41 -10.02
N ALA A 110 13.39 31.57 -10.41
CA ALA A 110 14.23 30.43 -10.78
C ALA A 110 14.55 29.51 -9.59
N THR A 111 14.78 30.08 -8.41
CA THR A 111 15.11 29.35 -7.19
C THR A 111 13.89 28.64 -6.62
N GLU A 112 12.77 29.35 -6.51
CA GLU A 112 11.50 28.84 -5.99
C GLU A 112 10.95 27.69 -6.84
N LEU A 113 11.08 27.77 -8.17
CA LEU A 113 10.72 26.67 -9.08
C LEU A 113 11.33 25.33 -8.65
N PHE A 114 12.64 25.30 -8.40
CA PHE A 114 13.33 24.06 -8.04
C PHE A 114 13.17 23.68 -6.57
N GLN A 115 12.93 24.64 -5.69
CA GLN A 115 12.53 24.34 -4.31
C GLN A 115 11.19 23.60 -4.29
N GLN A 116 10.20 24.08 -5.04
CA GLN A 116 8.88 23.46 -5.17
C GLN A 116 8.95 22.10 -5.88
N LEU A 117 9.70 21.98 -6.98
CA LEU A 117 9.89 20.68 -7.65
C LEU A 117 10.58 19.63 -6.76
N ASN A 118 11.33 20.05 -5.74
CA ASN A 118 11.92 19.15 -4.76
C ASN A 118 10.97 18.81 -3.60
N GLN A 119 9.93 19.61 -3.36
CA GLN A 119 8.85 19.30 -2.42
C GLN A 119 7.79 18.38 -3.05
N VAL A 120 7.60 18.47 -4.37
CA VAL A 120 6.69 17.60 -5.10
C VAL A 120 7.26 16.19 -5.21
N GLY A 121 6.63 15.28 -4.48
CA GLY A 121 6.90 13.85 -4.52
C GLY A 121 6.79 13.26 -5.93
N PHE A 122 7.58 12.23 -6.22
CA PHE A 122 7.58 11.56 -7.52
C PHE A 122 6.22 10.97 -7.91
N GLU A 123 5.33 10.74 -6.95
CA GLU A 123 3.97 10.25 -7.14
C GLU A 123 3.13 11.22 -7.98
N GLN A 124 3.48 12.51 -7.95
CA GLN A 124 2.80 13.57 -8.68
C GLN A 124 3.52 13.95 -9.98
N TRP A 125 4.64 13.29 -10.33
CA TRP A 125 5.34 13.55 -11.58
C TRP A 125 4.56 13.00 -12.77
N ARG A 126 3.69 13.85 -13.32
CA ARG A 126 2.90 13.59 -14.52
C ARG A 126 3.76 13.60 -15.78
N SER A 127 3.25 13.05 -16.87
CA SER A 127 3.97 12.98 -18.15
C SER A 127 4.26 14.36 -18.76
N ASP A 128 3.44 15.36 -18.44
CA ASP A 128 3.55 16.75 -18.92
C ASP A 128 4.43 17.65 -18.04
N LEU A 129 4.81 17.20 -16.84
CA LEU A 129 5.62 17.97 -15.89
C LEU A 129 6.91 18.50 -16.54
N MET A 130 7.60 17.66 -17.31
CA MET A 130 8.83 18.04 -18.00
C MET A 130 8.61 19.19 -18.98
N ASN A 131 7.51 19.16 -19.72
CA ASN A 131 7.17 20.18 -20.71
C ASN A 131 6.84 21.50 -20.02
N ILE A 132 6.16 21.46 -18.87
CA ILE A 132 5.83 22.64 -18.08
C ILE A 132 7.12 23.28 -17.53
N VAL A 133 7.99 22.48 -16.91
CA VAL A 133 9.26 22.98 -16.34
C VAL A 133 10.18 23.53 -17.44
N GLU A 134 10.24 22.91 -18.61
CA GLU A 134 11.01 23.44 -19.74
C GLU A 134 10.44 24.78 -20.23
N GLN A 135 9.12 24.92 -20.32
CA GLN A 135 8.48 26.20 -20.72
C GLN A 135 8.73 27.32 -19.70
N VAL A 136 8.68 27.01 -18.40
CA VAL A 136 9.07 27.95 -17.34
C VAL A 136 10.52 28.37 -17.51
N LYS A 137 11.43 27.40 -17.66
CA LYS A 137 12.86 27.68 -17.88
C LYS A 137 13.09 28.56 -19.10
N GLN A 138 12.46 28.25 -20.23
CA GLN A 138 12.62 29.02 -21.47
C GLN A 138 12.09 30.46 -21.31
N SER A 139 10.99 30.63 -20.56
CA SER A 139 10.45 31.96 -20.25
C SER A 139 11.40 32.79 -19.38
N LEU A 140 11.96 32.19 -18.33
CA LEU A 140 12.94 32.86 -17.46
C LEU A 140 14.25 33.18 -18.20
N LEU A 141 14.77 32.24 -19.01
CA LEU A 141 15.97 32.47 -19.82
C LEU A 141 15.78 33.61 -20.83
N ARG A 142 14.60 33.69 -21.45
CA ARG A 142 14.24 34.79 -22.34
C ARG A 142 14.28 36.12 -21.59
N GLN A 143 13.63 36.21 -20.43
CA GLN A 143 13.60 37.44 -19.64
C GLN A 143 14.98 37.85 -19.11
N MET A 144 15.81 36.91 -18.68
CA MET A 144 17.20 37.17 -18.28
C MET A 144 18.03 37.71 -19.45
N LYS A 145 17.81 37.19 -20.67
CA LYS A 145 18.48 37.68 -21.89
C LYS A 145 18.02 39.09 -22.29
N GLU A 146 16.72 39.37 -22.15
CA GLU A 146 16.18 40.72 -22.36
C GLU A 146 16.73 41.72 -21.34
N CYS A 147 16.83 41.33 -20.07
CA CYS A 147 17.46 42.15 -19.03
C CYS A 147 18.94 42.41 -19.35
N GLU A 148 19.71 41.41 -19.78
CA GLU A 148 21.10 41.59 -20.21
C GLU A 148 21.23 42.58 -21.40
N TRP A 149 20.34 42.47 -22.39
CA TRP A 149 20.26 43.43 -23.49
C TRP A 149 19.98 44.85 -22.98
N LEU A 150 19.07 44.98 -22.03
CA LEU A 150 18.68 46.26 -21.45
C LEU A 150 19.84 46.91 -20.69
N LEU A 151 20.58 46.15 -19.86
CA LEU A 151 21.76 46.65 -19.17
C LEU A 151 22.80 47.18 -20.17
N ASN A 152 23.06 46.43 -21.25
CA ASN A 152 24.00 46.84 -22.29
C ASN A 152 23.56 48.10 -23.03
N ARG A 153 22.26 48.33 -23.18
CA ARG A 153 21.74 49.50 -23.90
C ARG A 153 21.58 50.74 -23.02
N MET A 154 21.27 50.57 -21.75
CA MET A 154 21.08 51.68 -20.80
C MET A 154 22.40 52.33 -20.40
N GLU A 155 23.49 51.57 -20.28
CA GLU A 155 24.82 52.08 -19.91
C GLU A 155 25.31 53.25 -20.83
N PRO A 156 25.31 53.13 -22.17
CA PRO A 156 25.69 54.26 -23.03
C PRO A 156 24.69 55.42 -22.97
N LEU A 157 23.39 55.14 -22.87
CA LEU A 157 22.36 56.19 -22.79
C LEU A 157 22.49 57.03 -21.52
N LEU A 158 22.81 56.41 -20.38
CA LEU A 158 23.07 57.12 -19.13
C LEU A 158 24.35 57.95 -19.19
N LYS A 159 25.38 57.49 -19.90
CA LYS A 159 26.59 58.29 -20.15
C LYS A 159 26.29 59.50 -21.01
N ASP A 160 25.47 59.35 -22.03
CA ASP A 160 25.05 60.47 -22.89
C ASP A 160 24.15 61.44 -22.11
N TYR A 161 23.28 60.92 -21.24
CA TYR A 161 22.47 61.74 -20.35
C TYR A 161 23.31 62.57 -19.39
N ARG A 162 24.32 61.97 -18.75
CA ARG A 162 25.26 62.70 -17.88
C ARG A 162 25.95 63.84 -18.63
N LYS A 163 26.40 63.62 -19.87
CA LYS A 163 27.00 64.68 -20.70
C LYS A 163 25.99 65.81 -20.95
N ALA A 164 24.75 65.46 -21.28
CA ALA A 164 23.69 66.43 -21.53
C ALA A 164 23.39 67.30 -20.29
N CYS A 165 23.32 66.72 -19.09
CA CYS A 165 23.13 67.47 -17.84
C CYS A 165 24.31 68.40 -17.49
N GLN A 166 25.53 68.07 -17.94
CA GLN A 166 26.76 68.78 -17.61
C GLN A 166 27.18 69.83 -18.66
N LYS A 167 26.42 70.01 -19.74
CA LYS A 167 26.76 70.81 -20.94
C LYS A 167 27.10 72.29 -20.66
N GLU A 168 26.68 72.87 -19.52
CA GLU A 168 26.97 74.27 -19.13
C GLU A 168 27.90 74.44 -17.91
N GLY A 169 28.49 73.37 -17.38
CA GLY A 169 29.25 73.40 -16.13
C GLY A 169 30.78 73.43 -16.28
N LYS A 170 31.37 74.64 -16.27
CA LYS A 170 32.79 74.96 -15.94
C LYS A 170 33.88 74.45 -16.92
N LYS A 171 34.50 75.40 -17.64
CA LYS A 171 35.88 75.31 -18.19
C LYS A 171 36.87 75.10 -17.05
N GLY A 172 37.08 73.85 -16.62
CA GLY A 172 38.03 73.57 -15.55
C GLY A 172 37.87 72.22 -14.88
N SER A 173 37.87 71.12 -15.63
CA SER A 173 38.46 69.83 -15.17
C SER A 173 38.46 68.80 -16.30
N PHE A 174 39.38 68.95 -17.25
CA PHE A 174 39.61 67.97 -18.32
C PHE A 174 39.89 66.56 -17.75
N TRP A 175 40.56 66.49 -16.59
CA TRP A 175 40.88 65.24 -15.90
C TRP A 175 39.67 64.56 -15.23
N LYS A 176 38.72 65.29 -14.59
CA LYS A 176 37.48 64.67 -14.05
C LYS A 176 36.52 64.19 -15.14
N SER A 177 36.52 64.84 -16.30
CA SER A 177 35.80 64.42 -17.51
C SER A 177 36.35 63.10 -18.09
N LEU A 178 37.68 62.99 -18.21
CA LEU A 178 38.35 61.78 -18.72
C LEU A 178 38.24 60.57 -17.77
N PHE A 179 38.35 60.76 -16.45
CA PHE A 179 38.22 59.68 -15.48
C PHE A 179 36.75 59.30 -15.20
N GLY A 180 35.82 60.26 -15.28
CA GLY A 180 34.37 60.01 -15.10
C GLY A 180 33.74 59.17 -16.21
N PHE A 181 34.33 59.13 -17.40
CA PHE A 181 33.86 58.36 -18.56
C PHE A 181 34.06 56.84 -18.42
N ARG A 182 35.05 56.43 -17.60
CA ARG A 182 35.35 55.01 -17.31
C ARG A 182 34.50 54.42 -16.18
N ALA A 183 33.84 55.25 -15.38
CA ALA A 183 32.92 54.79 -14.35
C ALA A 183 31.68 54.15 -14.99
N SER A 184 31.31 52.97 -14.49
CA SER A 184 30.07 52.28 -14.88
C SER A 184 28.88 53.07 -14.34
N MET A 185 27.87 53.36 -15.16
CA MET A 185 26.63 54.02 -14.69
C MET A 185 25.62 53.01 -14.16
N ILE A 186 25.73 51.78 -14.62
CA ILE A 186 25.03 50.61 -14.15
C ILE A 186 25.97 49.77 -13.29
N ASP A 187 25.45 49.25 -12.20
CA ASP A 187 26.16 48.33 -11.32
C ASP A 187 26.59 47.07 -12.08
N ARG A 188 27.90 46.83 -12.16
CA ARG A 188 28.47 45.70 -12.89
C ARG A 188 28.15 44.35 -12.25
N SER A 189 27.79 44.33 -10.97
CA SER A 189 27.44 43.09 -10.28
C SER A 189 26.15 42.48 -10.83
N LEU A 190 25.20 43.28 -11.36
CA LEU A 190 23.97 42.81 -12.03
C LEU A 190 24.26 41.77 -13.13
N TYR A 191 25.31 41.99 -13.93
CA TYR A 191 25.75 41.04 -14.95
C TYR A 191 26.23 39.71 -14.37
N SER A 192 26.96 39.77 -13.25
CA SER A 192 27.42 38.59 -12.53
C SER A 192 26.24 37.82 -11.94
N TYR A 193 25.26 38.50 -11.35
CA TYR A 193 24.05 37.87 -10.81
C TYR A 193 23.21 37.22 -11.90
N LEU A 194 22.86 37.93 -12.98
CA LEU A 194 22.16 37.33 -14.14
C LEU A 194 22.89 36.11 -14.70
N ARG A 195 24.22 36.16 -14.80
CA ARG A 195 25.03 35.02 -15.26
C ARG A 195 24.98 33.84 -14.27
N LYS A 196 25.02 34.10 -12.97
CA LYS A 196 24.88 33.08 -11.91
C LYS A 196 23.49 32.44 -11.96
N SER A 197 22.42 33.24 -12.05
CA SER A 197 21.03 32.75 -12.09
C SER A 197 20.75 31.93 -13.35
N ARG A 198 21.26 32.34 -14.52
CA ARG A 198 21.19 31.53 -15.76
C ARG A 198 21.92 30.19 -15.61
N ARG A 199 23.13 30.20 -15.03
CA ARG A 199 23.90 28.96 -14.79
C ARG A 199 23.17 28.04 -13.82
N PHE A 200 22.63 28.58 -12.73
CA PHE A 200 21.83 27.85 -11.75
C PHE A 200 20.62 27.18 -12.42
N LEU A 201 19.82 27.95 -13.17
CA LEU A 201 18.63 27.46 -13.86
C LEU A 201 18.97 26.32 -14.84
N HIS A 202 20.04 26.45 -15.62
CA HIS A 202 20.48 25.38 -16.53
C HIS A 202 20.94 24.12 -15.78
N LEU A 203 21.72 24.28 -14.70
CA LEU A 203 22.28 23.17 -13.94
C LEU A 203 21.17 22.39 -13.22
N GLN A 204 20.29 23.09 -12.51
CA GLN A 204 19.17 22.47 -11.79
C GLN A 204 18.20 21.78 -12.75
N PHE A 205 17.89 22.41 -13.89
CA PHE A 205 17.08 21.78 -14.93
C PHE A 205 17.71 20.49 -15.45
N LYS A 206 19.02 20.49 -15.73
CA LYS A 206 19.74 19.30 -16.20
C LYS A 206 19.65 18.17 -15.17
N TRP A 207 19.87 18.47 -13.89
CA TRP A 207 19.76 17.47 -12.82
C TRP A 207 18.34 16.94 -12.66
N PHE A 208 17.33 17.81 -12.68
CA PHE A 208 15.93 17.42 -12.61
C PHE A 208 15.52 16.54 -13.81
N SER A 209 15.91 16.94 -15.03
CA SER A 209 15.63 16.20 -16.26
C SER A 209 16.22 14.80 -16.24
N GLN A 210 17.48 14.67 -15.78
CA GLN A 210 18.12 13.37 -15.63
C GLN A 210 17.39 12.49 -14.61
N ARG A 211 17.06 13.06 -13.43
CA ARG A 211 16.31 12.38 -12.37
C ARG A 211 14.95 11.88 -12.85
N LEU A 212 14.23 12.71 -13.59
CA LEU A 212 12.93 12.36 -14.17
C LEU A 212 13.05 11.25 -15.22
N SER A 213 14.05 11.34 -16.11
CA SER A 213 14.31 10.30 -17.12
C SER A 213 14.64 8.95 -16.46
N ASP A 214 15.47 8.95 -15.42
CA ASP A 214 15.84 7.72 -14.73
C ASP A 214 14.66 7.13 -13.94
N TYR A 215 13.82 7.98 -13.34
CA TYR A 215 12.54 7.54 -12.77
C TYR A 215 11.59 6.95 -13.81
N GLN A 216 11.46 7.55 -15.00
CA GLN A 216 10.61 7.01 -16.07
C GLN A 216 11.06 5.60 -16.50
N LYS A 217 12.37 5.37 -16.63
CA LYS A 217 12.91 4.02 -16.90
C LYS A 217 12.58 3.02 -15.79
N LEU A 218 12.60 3.45 -14.53
CA LEU A 218 12.17 2.60 -13.42
C LEU A 218 10.66 2.30 -13.49
N LYS A 219 9.85 3.33 -13.75
CA LYS A 219 8.40 3.20 -13.89
C LYS A 219 8.03 2.21 -15.00
N GLU A 220 8.65 2.28 -16.16
CA GLU A 220 8.44 1.31 -17.24
C GLU A 220 8.78 -0.13 -16.83
N LYS A 221 9.87 -0.35 -16.09
CA LYS A 221 10.23 -1.68 -15.56
C LYS A 221 9.18 -2.19 -14.58
N ILE A 222 8.68 -1.31 -13.72
CA ILE A 222 7.64 -1.64 -12.73
C ILE A 222 6.33 -1.97 -13.46
N GLU A 223 5.89 -1.13 -14.41
CA GLU A 223 4.68 -1.35 -15.21
C GLU A 223 4.73 -2.68 -15.96
N LYS A 224 5.87 -3.05 -16.56
CA LYS A 224 6.05 -4.38 -17.19
C LYS A 224 5.81 -5.49 -16.18
N SER A 225 6.32 -5.36 -14.96
CA SER A 225 6.14 -6.35 -13.89
C SER A 225 4.72 -6.39 -13.31
N SER A 226 3.97 -5.29 -13.40
CA SER A 226 2.57 -5.20 -12.97
C SER A 226 1.57 -5.71 -14.01
N ARG A 227 1.99 -6.01 -15.26
CA ARG A 227 1.09 -6.53 -16.30
C ARG A 227 0.48 -7.89 -15.94
N LYS A 228 1.17 -8.69 -15.12
CA LYS A 228 0.71 -10.00 -14.64
C LYS A 228 -0.62 -9.94 -13.90
N PHE A 229 -0.93 -8.83 -13.22
CA PHE A 229 -2.21 -8.65 -12.53
C PHE A 229 -3.42 -8.66 -13.48
N LYS A 230 -3.23 -8.43 -14.79
CA LYS A 230 -4.30 -8.52 -15.77
C LYS A 230 -4.73 -9.96 -16.08
N SER A 231 -3.87 -10.93 -15.79
CA SER A 231 -4.13 -12.36 -16.04
C SER A 231 -4.37 -13.13 -14.74
N TYR A 232 -4.46 -12.44 -13.60
CA TYR A 232 -4.70 -13.05 -12.30
C TYR A 232 -6.20 -13.19 -12.08
N HIS A 233 -6.63 -14.40 -11.76
CA HIS A 233 -8.03 -14.77 -11.63
C HIS A 233 -8.58 -14.37 -10.27
N ALA A 234 -7.96 -14.85 -9.18
CA ALA A 234 -8.42 -14.51 -7.84
C ALA A 234 -8.24 -13.01 -7.55
N PHE A 235 -7.17 -12.39 -8.09
CA PHE A 235 -6.99 -10.94 -8.01
C PHE A 235 -8.15 -10.16 -8.64
N ALA A 236 -8.72 -10.63 -9.75
CA ALA A 236 -9.78 -9.93 -10.47
C ALA A 236 -11.12 -9.94 -9.72
N GLU A 237 -11.31 -10.91 -8.82
CA GLU A 237 -12.52 -11.06 -7.99
C GLU A 237 -12.48 -10.23 -6.70
N LEU A 238 -11.32 -9.67 -6.34
CA LEU A 238 -11.19 -8.75 -5.21
C LEU A 238 -11.99 -7.46 -5.42
N ASP A 239 -12.38 -6.81 -4.32
CA ASP A 239 -12.90 -5.44 -4.37
C ASP A 239 -11.93 -4.48 -5.08
N GLU A 240 -12.47 -3.57 -5.90
CA GLU A 240 -11.65 -2.61 -6.66
C GLU A 240 -10.69 -1.78 -5.78
N SER A 241 -11.12 -1.48 -4.55
CA SER A 241 -10.31 -0.77 -3.55
C SER A 241 -9.08 -1.59 -3.14
N VAL A 242 -9.26 -2.87 -2.83
CA VAL A 242 -8.20 -3.80 -2.43
C VAL A 242 -7.26 -4.08 -3.60
N GLN A 243 -7.80 -4.25 -4.82
CA GLN A 243 -6.98 -4.41 -6.03
C GLN A 243 -6.05 -3.21 -6.24
N LYS A 244 -6.60 -2.00 -6.16
CA LYS A 244 -5.84 -0.76 -6.34
C LYS A 244 -4.76 -0.61 -5.29
N ASP A 245 -5.09 -0.90 -4.03
CA ASP A 245 -4.16 -0.80 -2.91
C ASP A 245 -3.04 -1.83 -3.01
N PHE A 246 -3.35 -3.10 -3.25
CA PHE A 246 -2.34 -4.15 -3.41
C PHE A 246 -1.40 -3.85 -4.57
N LYS A 247 -1.94 -3.48 -5.73
CA LYS A 247 -1.14 -3.12 -6.90
C LYS A 247 -0.23 -1.93 -6.61
N LYS A 248 -0.76 -0.89 -5.96
CA LYS A 248 0.02 0.30 -5.60
C LYS A 248 1.14 -0.03 -4.62
N LEU A 249 0.84 -0.85 -3.61
CA LEU A 249 1.81 -1.33 -2.62
C LEU A 249 2.92 -2.15 -3.30
N TYR A 250 2.57 -3.10 -4.17
CA TYR A 250 3.53 -3.87 -4.97
C TYR A 250 4.43 -2.97 -5.82
N GLU A 251 3.85 -1.99 -6.53
CA GLU A 251 4.59 -1.07 -7.40
C GLU A 251 5.58 -0.20 -6.61
N LEU A 252 5.17 0.30 -5.45
CA LEU A 252 6.00 1.13 -4.59
C LEU A 252 7.13 0.33 -3.92
N LEU A 253 6.88 -0.92 -3.49
CA LEU A 253 7.92 -1.81 -2.97
C LEU A 253 8.94 -2.16 -4.05
N LYS A 254 8.47 -2.47 -5.27
CA LYS A 254 9.33 -2.66 -6.44
C LYS A 254 10.17 -1.41 -6.73
N LEU A 255 9.57 -0.22 -6.66
CA LEU A 255 10.29 1.04 -6.83
C LEU A 255 11.37 1.21 -5.77
N TRP A 256 11.03 1.01 -4.49
CA TRP A 256 11.98 1.10 -3.39
C TRP A 256 13.17 0.14 -3.60
N ASN A 257 12.90 -1.13 -3.89
CA ASN A 257 13.93 -2.15 -4.13
C ASN A 257 14.83 -1.83 -5.33
N LEU A 258 14.25 -1.39 -6.46
CA LEU A 258 15.04 -1.01 -7.63
C LEU A 258 15.85 0.28 -7.37
N ASN A 259 15.27 1.23 -6.64
CA ASN A 259 15.91 2.50 -6.35
C ASN A 259 17.12 2.36 -5.40
N GLN A 260 17.17 1.34 -4.54
CA GLN A 260 18.36 1.04 -3.75
C GLN A 260 19.59 0.78 -4.64
N LYS A 261 19.39 0.16 -5.80
CA LYS A 261 20.47 -0.16 -6.75
C LYS A 261 20.77 0.99 -7.69
N THR A 262 19.75 1.60 -8.28
CA THR A 262 19.94 2.62 -9.33
C THR A 262 20.12 4.04 -8.79
N LYS A 263 19.66 4.31 -7.55
CA LYS A 263 19.68 5.63 -6.91
C LYS A 263 19.08 6.74 -7.79
N SER A 264 18.07 6.38 -8.59
CA SER A 264 17.40 7.29 -9.53
C SER A 264 16.53 8.34 -8.83
N LEU A 265 16.05 8.02 -7.63
CA LEU A 265 15.35 8.92 -6.72
C LEU A 265 16.12 9.05 -5.41
N PRO A 266 15.97 10.15 -4.67
CA PRO A 266 16.49 10.26 -3.31
C PRO A 266 16.02 9.08 -2.45
N PRO A 267 16.88 8.43 -1.64
CA PRO A 267 16.52 7.21 -0.91
C PRO A 267 15.30 7.36 0.02
N ARG A 268 15.07 8.57 0.55
CA ARG A 268 13.95 8.89 1.43
C ARG A 268 12.61 9.00 0.71
N GLU A 269 12.61 9.30 -0.59
CA GLU A 269 11.36 9.54 -1.35
C GLU A 269 10.47 8.30 -1.44
N PRO A 270 10.95 7.12 -1.89
CA PRO A 270 10.11 5.91 -1.90
C PRO A 270 9.63 5.51 -0.50
N ILE A 271 10.43 5.77 0.54
CA ILE A 271 10.08 5.48 1.93
C ILE A 271 8.94 6.40 2.39
N ARG A 272 9.04 7.70 2.12
CA ARG A 272 7.99 8.69 2.38
C ARG A 272 6.68 8.28 1.68
N ALA A 273 6.76 7.93 0.40
CA ALA A 273 5.61 7.51 -0.40
C ALA A 273 4.89 6.32 0.21
N LEU A 274 5.62 5.23 0.49
CA LEU A 274 5.06 4.01 1.10
C LEU A 274 4.40 4.31 2.45
N ARG A 275 5.08 5.02 3.35
CA ARG A 275 4.55 5.33 4.70
C ARG A 275 3.37 6.29 4.69
N SER A 276 3.31 7.19 3.71
CA SER A 276 2.18 8.13 3.58
C SER A 276 0.89 7.46 3.09
N LEU A 277 1.01 6.33 2.38
CA LEU A 277 -0.13 5.64 1.76
C LEU A 277 -0.55 4.39 2.52
N PHE A 278 0.39 3.69 3.16
CA PHE A 278 0.13 2.41 3.80
C PHE A 278 0.72 2.37 5.22
N SER A 279 -0.16 2.34 6.22
CA SER A 279 0.22 1.87 7.55
C SER A 279 0.40 0.35 7.54
N LEU A 280 1.06 -0.17 8.58
CA LEU A 280 1.25 -1.60 8.76
C LEU A 280 -0.10 -2.35 8.85
N GLU A 281 -1.07 -1.77 9.57
CA GLU A 281 -2.42 -2.36 9.67
C GLU A 281 -3.11 -2.40 8.31
N ARG A 282 -3.04 -1.31 7.53
CA ARG A 282 -3.67 -1.27 6.20
C ARG A 282 -3.02 -2.26 5.24
N ALA A 283 -1.69 -2.38 5.27
CA ALA A 283 -0.98 -3.38 4.47
C ALA A 283 -1.42 -4.81 4.84
N LYS A 284 -1.47 -5.12 6.14
CA LYS A 284 -1.93 -6.43 6.65
C LYS A 284 -3.36 -6.74 6.21
N GLU A 285 -4.28 -5.78 6.30
CA GLU A 285 -5.67 -5.94 5.86
C GLU A 285 -5.74 -6.31 4.37
N VAL A 286 -5.04 -5.55 3.52
CA VAL A 286 -4.97 -5.80 2.07
C VAL A 286 -4.39 -7.18 1.76
N PHE A 287 -3.32 -7.59 2.45
CA PHE A 287 -2.73 -8.92 2.28
C PHE A 287 -3.66 -10.03 2.73
N SER A 288 -4.33 -9.85 3.87
CA SER A 288 -5.25 -10.83 4.42
C SER A 288 -6.44 -11.02 3.48
N HIS A 289 -7.03 -9.94 2.96
CA HIS A 289 -8.14 -10.05 1.99
C HIS A 289 -7.74 -10.83 0.74
N TYR A 290 -6.54 -10.57 0.19
CA TYR A 290 -6.08 -11.32 -0.97
C TYR A 290 -5.76 -12.79 -0.63
N PHE A 291 -5.20 -13.05 0.56
CA PHE A 291 -5.00 -14.42 1.07
C PHE A 291 -6.33 -15.17 1.14
N TRP A 292 -7.36 -14.59 1.78
CA TRP A 292 -8.67 -15.20 1.91
C TRP A 292 -9.32 -15.50 0.56
N MET A 293 -9.22 -14.59 -0.41
CA MET A 293 -9.72 -14.85 -1.77
C MET A 293 -9.01 -16.02 -2.45
N LEU A 294 -7.69 -16.14 -2.30
CA LEU A 294 -6.94 -17.26 -2.86
C LEU A 294 -7.27 -18.58 -2.16
N GLU A 295 -7.43 -18.57 -0.84
CA GLU A 295 -7.84 -19.74 -0.05
C GLU A 295 -9.25 -20.20 -0.42
N GLU A 296 -10.20 -19.27 -0.55
CA GLU A 296 -11.57 -19.57 -0.97
C GLU A 296 -11.63 -20.12 -2.40
N ALA A 297 -10.88 -19.50 -3.33
CA ALA A 297 -10.79 -19.97 -4.71
C ALA A 297 -10.21 -21.40 -4.81
N LEU A 298 -9.20 -21.74 -4.00
CA LEU A 298 -8.66 -23.10 -3.95
C LEU A 298 -9.75 -24.12 -3.58
N TYR A 299 -10.46 -23.87 -2.48
CA TYR A 299 -11.49 -24.80 -2.00
C TYR A 299 -12.69 -24.84 -2.94
N GLU A 300 -13.07 -23.73 -3.56
CA GLU A 300 -14.13 -23.69 -4.57
C GLU A 300 -13.77 -24.57 -5.77
N LYS A 301 -12.55 -24.45 -6.32
CA LYS A 301 -12.13 -25.31 -7.43
C LYS A 301 -12.03 -26.78 -7.03
N SER A 302 -11.57 -27.06 -5.81
CA SER A 302 -11.57 -28.42 -5.28
C SER A 302 -12.99 -29.01 -5.15
N ARG A 303 -13.98 -28.21 -4.74
CA ARG A 303 -15.40 -28.61 -4.70
C ARG A 303 -15.97 -28.82 -6.11
N ALA A 304 -15.74 -27.87 -7.02
CA ALA A 304 -16.27 -27.94 -8.39
C ALA A 304 -15.85 -29.24 -9.11
N VAL A 305 -14.59 -29.63 -8.92
CA VAL A 305 -14.02 -30.87 -9.48
C VAL A 305 -14.70 -32.14 -8.94
N LYS A 306 -15.33 -32.08 -7.76
CA LYS A 306 -16.06 -33.18 -7.12
C LYS A 306 -17.56 -33.19 -7.44
N THR A 307 -18.16 -32.03 -7.74
CA THR A 307 -19.62 -31.87 -7.91
C THR A 307 -20.09 -31.97 -9.35
N ASP A 308 -19.26 -31.58 -10.33
CA ASP A 308 -19.61 -31.75 -11.74
C ASP A 308 -19.74 -33.24 -12.08
N PRO A 309 -20.62 -33.64 -13.03
CA PRO A 309 -20.81 -35.04 -13.38
C PRO A 309 -19.45 -35.68 -13.67
N ALA A 310 -19.16 -36.80 -12.97
CA ALA A 310 -17.85 -37.45 -12.95
C ALA A 310 -17.22 -37.70 -14.34
N ASP A 311 -18.02 -37.75 -15.40
CA ASP A 311 -17.57 -37.87 -16.80
C ASP A 311 -16.84 -36.61 -17.33
N LEU A 312 -17.08 -35.42 -16.76
CA LEU A 312 -16.48 -34.16 -17.21
C LEU A 312 -14.98 -34.08 -16.89
N TYR A 313 -14.57 -34.57 -15.71
CA TYR A 313 -13.16 -34.60 -15.30
C TYR A 313 -12.48 -35.96 -15.53
N ARG A 314 -13.20 -36.97 -16.01
CA ARG A 314 -12.55 -38.13 -16.66
C ARG A 314 -11.81 -37.72 -17.94
N ASN A 315 -12.32 -36.72 -18.66
CA ASN A 315 -11.65 -36.15 -19.83
C ASN A 315 -10.31 -35.47 -19.44
N PRO A 316 -9.15 -35.95 -19.93
CA PRO A 316 -7.84 -35.36 -19.63
C PRO A 316 -7.74 -33.87 -19.98
N SER A 317 -8.41 -33.41 -21.04
CA SER A 317 -8.37 -32.01 -21.49
C SER A 317 -9.01 -31.04 -20.49
N ASN A 318 -10.09 -31.46 -19.82
CA ASN A 318 -10.77 -30.65 -18.80
C ASN A 318 -9.93 -30.58 -17.52
N ARG A 319 -9.33 -31.71 -17.11
CA ARG A 319 -8.37 -31.75 -15.99
C ARG A 319 -7.18 -30.82 -16.24
N GLN A 320 -6.65 -30.81 -17.45
CA GLN A 320 -5.53 -29.95 -17.81
C GLN A 320 -5.90 -28.46 -17.74
N THR A 321 -7.10 -28.09 -18.19
CA THR A 321 -7.60 -26.71 -18.07
C THR A 321 -7.68 -26.25 -16.61
N VAL A 322 -8.22 -27.08 -15.71
CA VAL A 322 -8.28 -26.77 -14.28
C VAL A 322 -6.88 -26.73 -13.67
N ALA A 323 -5.99 -27.67 -14.03
CA ALA A 323 -4.62 -27.69 -13.54
C ALA A 323 -3.83 -26.42 -13.96
N GLU A 324 -4.04 -25.92 -15.18
CA GLU A 324 -3.46 -24.65 -15.64
C GLU A 324 -3.99 -23.45 -14.86
N LEU A 325 -5.29 -23.41 -14.59
CA LEU A 325 -5.92 -22.37 -13.76
C LEU A 325 -5.35 -22.38 -12.33
N VAL A 326 -5.29 -23.56 -11.70
CA VAL A 326 -4.72 -23.77 -10.36
C VAL A 326 -3.25 -23.34 -10.31
N LYS A 327 -2.47 -23.66 -11.34
CA LYS A 327 -1.08 -23.19 -11.49
C LYS A 327 -0.99 -21.67 -11.64
N GLY A 328 -1.95 -21.05 -12.33
CA GLY A 328 -2.09 -19.59 -12.40
C GLY A 328 -2.30 -18.97 -11.02
N MET A 329 -3.24 -19.50 -10.24
CA MET A 329 -3.51 -19.06 -8.87
C MET A 329 -2.32 -19.33 -7.92
N GLN A 330 -1.59 -20.43 -8.11
CA GLN A 330 -0.34 -20.66 -7.37
C GLN A 330 0.70 -19.54 -7.62
N ALA A 331 0.82 -19.06 -8.85
CA ALA A 331 1.69 -17.92 -9.17
C ALA A 331 1.21 -16.60 -8.52
N GLU A 332 -0.09 -16.47 -8.26
CA GLU A 332 -0.66 -15.38 -7.46
C GLU A 332 -0.23 -15.49 -6.00
N VAL A 333 -0.35 -16.67 -5.39
CA VAL A 333 0.11 -16.95 -4.01
C VAL A 333 1.58 -16.59 -3.85
N HIS A 334 2.45 -16.99 -4.78
CA HIS A 334 3.87 -16.61 -4.76
C HIS A 334 4.07 -15.09 -4.85
N THR A 335 3.24 -14.40 -5.64
CA THR A 335 3.30 -12.94 -5.73
C THR A 335 2.86 -12.27 -4.44
N LEU A 336 1.80 -12.76 -3.80
CA LEU A 336 1.34 -12.30 -2.50
C LEU A 336 2.44 -12.47 -1.46
N GLY A 337 3.00 -13.68 -1.32
CA GLY A 337 4.08 -13.99 -0.37
C GLY A 337 5.29 -13.08 -0.55
N ALA A 338 5.81 -12.98 -1.78
CA ALA A 338 6.95 -12.10 -2.08
C ALA A 338 6.66 -10.61 -1.82
N THR A 339 5.40 -10.18 -1.91
CA THR A 339 5.00 -8.80 -1.61
C THR A 339 4.93 -8.56 -0.10
N ILE A 340 4.40 -9.52 0.67
CA ILE A 340 4.37 -9.47 2.15
C ILE A 340 5.79 -9.45 2.70
N GLU A 341 6.65 -10.36 2.24
CA GLU A 341 8.07 -10.39 2.61
C GLU A 341 8.78 -9.08 2.26
N GLY A 342 8.53 -8.56 1.04
CA GLY A 342 9.07 -7.28 0.60
C GLY A 342 8.62 -6.11 1.47
N TYR A 343 7.37 -6.12 1.94
CA TYR A 343 6.85 -5.10 2.85
C TYR A 343 7.44 -5.24 4.25
N ARG A 344 7.58 -6.48 4.76
CA ARG A 344 8.23 -6.76 6.04
C ARG A 344 9.70 -6.30 6.04
N ASP A 345 10.45 -6.62 4.99
CA ASP A 345 11.84 -6.14 4.83
C ASP A 345 11.90 -4.61 4.75
N PHE A 346 10.95 -3.98 4.04
CA PHE A 346 10.81 -2.53 4.01
C PHE A 346 10.58 -1.93 5.40
N ASP A 347 9.62 -2.46 6.16
CA ASP A 347 9.26 -1.95 7.49
C ASP A 347 10.46 -2.05 8.44
N LEU A 348 11.11 -3.21 8.50
CA LEU A 348 12.29 -3.45 9.34
C LEU A 348 13.48 -2.56 8.96
N ARG A 349 13.84 -2.47 7.67
CA ARG A 349 15.00 -1.68 7.22
C ARG A 349 14.79 -0.18 7.29
N THR A 350 13.55 0.27 7.34
CA THR A 350 13.25 1.70 7.43
C THR A 350 12.77 2.11 8.81
N HIS A 351 12.65 1.16 9.75
CA HIS A 351 12.07 1.37 11.08
C HIS A 351 12.68 2.59 11.78
N PRO A 352 11.85 3.45 12.44
CA PRO A 352 12.36 4.64 13.11
C PRO A 352 13.32 4.31 14.26
N ASP A 353 13.09 3.19 14.95
CA ASP A 353 14.02 2.67 15.97
C ASP A 353 15.28 2.07 15.31
N PRO A 354 16.49 2.61 15.58
CA PRO A 354 17.73 2.08 15.04
C PRO A 354 18.06 0.66 15.51
N TYR A 355 17.57 0.21 16.68
CA TYR A 355 17.83 -1.14 17.18
C TYR A 355 17.08 -2.21 16.38
N VAL A 356 15.86 -1.90 15.94
CA VAL A 356 15.09 -2.76 15.01
C VAL A 356 15.74 -2.73 13.61
N ARG A 357 16.12 -1.54 13.15
CA ARG A 357 16.72 -1.34 11.82
C ARG A 357 18.06 -2.06 11.64
N ASN A 358 18.91 -2.06 12.66
CA ASN A 358 20.26 -2.62 12.60
C ASN A 358 20.31 -4.15 12.74
N ARG A 359 19.18 -4.82 13.04
CA ARG A 359 19.05 -6.29 13.09
C ARG A 359 19.57 -7.00 11.83
N TRP A 360 19.49 -6.34 10.68
CA TRP A 360 19.89 -6.89 9.38
C TRP A 360 21.33 -6.52 8.97
N GLY A 361 22.13 -5.92 9.87
CA GLY A 361 23.48 -5.44 9.56
C GLY A 361 24.58 -5.75 10.59
N PHE A 362 24.27 -6.34 11.75
CA PHE A 362 25.26 -6.69 12.77
C PHE A 362 25.02 -8.10 13.33
N THR A 363 26.04 -8.94 13.30
CA THR A 363 26.06 -10.30 13.89
C THR A 363 26.37 -10.31 15.38
N GLU A 364 26.69 -9.16 15.97
CA GLU A 364 27.17 -9.08 17.33
C GLU A 364 26.46 -7.91 18.03
N TRP A 365 25.95 -8.19 19.24
CA TRP A 365 25.27 -7.30 20.19
C TRP A 365 23.74 -7.25 20.10
N VAL A 366 23.14 -7.43 21.28
CA VAL A 366 21.73 -7.73 21.54
C VAL A 366 20.79 -6.84 20.75
N VAL A 367 20.14 -7.44 19.75
CA VAL A 367 19.10 -6.83 18.96
C VAL A 367 17.80 -6.84 19.76
N GLY A 368 17.13 -5.70 19.88
CA GLY A 368 15.78 -5.65 20.46
C GLY A 368 14.82 -6.62 19.74
N PRO A 369 13.79 -7.14 20.43
CA PRO A 369 12.83 -8.06 19.83
C PRO A 369 12.15 -7.43 18.61
N GLU A 370 11.78 -8.26 17.63
CA GLU A 370 10.95 -7.81 16.52
C GLU A 370 9.65 -7.21 17.06
N PRO A 371 9.20 -6.05 16.55
CA PRO A 371 7.89 -5.54 16.92
C PRO A 371 6.82 -6.59 16.65
N GLU A 372 5.91 -6.79 17.60
CA GLU A 372 4.86 -7.82 17.51
C GLU A 372 4.06 -7.70 16.21
N LYS A 373 3.68 -6.48 15.82
CA LYS A 373 2.94 -6.23 14.58
C LYS A 373 3.72 -6.63 13.31
N THR A 374 5.05 -6.53 13.31
CA THR A 374 5.88 -6.98 12.17
C THR A 374 6.03 -8.50 12.17
N ARG A 375 5.99 -9.13 13.35
CA ARG A 375 5.91 -10.60 13.49
C ARG A 375 4.59 -11.17 12.97
N GLU A 376 3.48 -10.45 13.13
CA GLU A 376 2.20 -10.87 12.52
C GLU A 376 2.27 -10.98 10.99
N LEU A 377 3.12 -10.19 10.32
CA LEU A 377 3.37 -10.37 8.89
C LEU A 377 4.14 -11.66 8.59
N LEU A 378 5.04 -12.08 9.49
CA LEU A 378 5.75 -13.35 9.35
C LEU A 378 4.79 -14.52 9.49
N ASP A 379 3.84 -14.45 10.42
CA ASP A 379 2.78 -15.46 10.56
C ASP A 379 1.97 -15.56 9.26
N LEU A 380 1.58 -14.42 8.66
CA LEU A 380 0.90 -14.39 7.37
C LEU A 380 1.76 -14.96 6.21
N VAL A 381 3.08 -14.74 6.23
CA VAL A 381 3.99 -15.37 5.24
C VAL A 381 3.93 -16.89 5.36
N TYR A 382 3.97 -17.43 6.58
CA TYR A 382 3.84 -18.88 6.78
C TYR A 382 2.48 -19.41 6.31
N GLU A 383 1.39 -18.68 6.55
CA GLU A 383 0.07 -19.08 6.04
C GLU A 383 0.02 -19.09 4.50
N VAL A 384 0.61 -18.09 3.85
CA VAL A 384 0.70 -18.02 2.39
C VAL A 384 1.56 -19.16 1.83
N GLU A 385 2.66 -19.52 2.49
CA GLU A 385 3.47 -20.69 2.11
C GLU A 385 2.69 -22.00 2.23
N LEU A 386 1.93 -22.18 3.31
CA LEU A 386 1.07 -23.35 3.50
C LEU A 386 -0.01 -23.43 2.41
N LEU A 387 -0.64 -22.30 2.07
CA LEU A 387 -1.58 -22.23 0.97
C LEU A 387 -0.92 -22.61 -0.37
N GLY A 388 0.31 -22.13 -0.61
CA GLY A 388 1.10 -22.52 -1.79
C GLY A 388 1.30 -24.04 -1.90
N LYS A 389 1.63 -24.71 -0.78
CA LYS A 389 1.74 -26.18 -0.73
C LYS A 389 0.42 -26.89 -1.02
N LEU A 390 -0.71 -26.32 -0.58
CA LEU A 390 -2.04 -26.87 -0.91
C LEU A 390 -2.35 -26.74 -2.40
N PHE A 391 -2.03 -25.61 -3.03
CA PHE A 391 -2.14 -25.45 -4.49
C PHE A 391 -1.26 -26.46 -5.25
N GLU A 392 -0.01 -26.67 -4.80
CA GLU A 392 0.90 -27.67 -5.38
C GLU A 392 0.33 -29.08 -5.29
N ARG A 393 -0.16 -29.45 -4.10
CA ARG A 393 -0.77 -30.75 -3.86
C ARG A 393 -2.00 -30.95 -4.73
N PHE A 394 -2.91 -29.98 -4.78
CA PHE A 394 -4.11 -30.05 -5.61
C PHE A 394 -3.76 -30.18 -7.10
N SER A 395 -2.80 -29.38 -7.59
CA SER A 395 -2.31 -29.48 -8.96
C SER A 395 -1.70 -30.86 -9.26
N ALA A 396 -0.91 -31.41 -8.33
CA ALA A 396 -0.35 -32.75 -8.48
C ALA A 396 -1.44 -33.82 -8.56
N SER A 397 -2.50 -33.70 -7.77
CA SER A 397 -3.61 -34.66 -7.77
C SER A 397 -4.46 -34.59 -9.03
N LEU A 398 -4.65 -33.41 -9.62
CA LEU A 398 -5.32 -33.26 -10.92
C LEU A 398 -4.58 -33.97 -12.06
N ASN A 399 -3.26 -34.14 -11.94
CA ASN A 399 -2.41 -34.81 -12.92
C ASN A 399 -2.30 -36.34 -12.72
N LYS A 400 -2.83 -36.90 -11.62
CA LYS A 400 -2.82 -38.36 -11.40
C LYS A 400 -3.86 -39.03 -12.31
N GLU A 401 -3.52 -40.21 -12.82
CA GLU A 401 -4.50 -41.07 -13.49
C GLU A 401 -5.54 -41.59 -12.47
N ASP A 402 -6.78 -41.71 -12.92
CA ASP A 402 -7.93 -42.08 -12.09
C ASP A 402 -7.86 -43.58 -11.73
N GLN A 403 -7.01 -43.94 -10.77
CA GLN A 403 -6.90 -45.29 -10.20
C GLN A 403 -7.81 -45.46 -8.96
N GLN A 404 -8.89 -44.69 -8.87
CA GLN A 404 -9.51 -44.35 -7.58
C GLN A 404 -10.34 -45.44 -6.90
N SER A 405 -10.96 -46.40 -7.59
CA SER A 405 -11.95 -47.27 -6.91
C SER A 405 -11.34 -48.22 -5.88
N ASP A 406 -10.33 -49.00 -6.27
CA ASP A 406 -9.77 -50.07 -5.43
C ASP A 406 -8.85 -49.51 -4.35
N PHE A 407 -8.08 -48.47 -4.69
CA PHE A 407 -7.23 -47.76 -3.74
C PHE A 407 -8.06 -47.08 -2.66
N LEU A 408 -9.13 -46.34 -3.01
CA LEU A 408 -9.97 -45.66 -2.01
C LEU A 408 -10.69 -46.66 -1.10
N TYR A 409 -11.18 -47.79 -1.63
CA TYR A 409 -11.82 -48.81 -0.81
C TYR A 409 -10.85 -49.41 0.23
N SER A 410 -9.62 -49.71 -0.18
CA SER A 410 -8.58 -50.21 0.74
C SER A 410 -8.22 -49.20 1.83
N GLN A 411 -8.21 -47.90 1.51
CA GLN A 411 -7.98 -46.84 2.49
C GLN A 411 -9.15 -46.71 3.47
N TYR A 412 -10.39 -46.82 3.00
CA TYR A 412 -11.57 -46.79 3.87
C TYR A 412 -11.59 -47.94 4.88
N GLU A 413 -11.23 -49.15 4.47
CA GLU A 413 -11.11 -50.28 5.39
C GLU A 413 -10.00 -50.05 6.43
N ALA A 414 -8.83 -49.56 5.98
CA ALA A 414 -7.70 -49.27 6.86
C ALA A 414 -8.04 -48.20 7.90
N ILE A 415 -8.70 -47.11 7.49
CA ILE A 415 -9.15 -46.03 8.36
C ILE A 415 -10.17 -46.54 9.39
N ASN A 416 -11.18 -47.29 8.94
CA ASN A 416 -12.20 -47.84 9.85
C ASN A 416 -11.59 -48.81 10.87
N ARG A 417 -10.60 -49.62 10.48
CA ARG A 417 -9.86 -50.48 11.39
C ARG A 417 -9.09 -49.68 12.42
N THR A 418 -8.34 -48.65 12.02
CA THR A 418 -7.59 -47.79 12.95
C THR A 418 -8.52 -47.06 13.91
N LEU A 419 -9.66 -46.54 13.44
CA LEU A 419 -10.68 -45.92 14.29
C LEU A 419 -11.26 -46.90 15.32
N HIS A 420 -11.56 -48.14 14.90
CA HIS A 420 -12.02 -49.18 15.82
C HIS A 420 -10.95 -49.50 16.87
N GLU A 421 -9.68 -49.58 16.48
CA GLU A 421 -8.56 -49.76 17.41
C GLU A 421 -8.45 -48.59 18.39
N MET A 422 -8.59 -47.33 17.95
CA MET A 422 -8.60 -46.15 18.83
C MET A 422 -9.76 -46.20 19.83
N GLY A 423 -10.94 -46.64 19.41
CA GLY A 423 -12.12 -46.74 20.28
C GLY A 423 -12.08 -47.87 21.31
N GLN A 424 -11.04 -48.70 21.34
CA GLN A 424 -10.93 -49.78 22.32
C GLN A 424 -10.70 -49.22 23.74
N PRO A 425 -11.45 -49.71 24.74
CA PRO A 425 -11.27 -49.29 26.13
C PRO A 425 -9.86 -49.65 26.63
N LEU A 426 -9.36 -48.89 27.60
CA LEU A 426 -8.05 -49.09 28.27
C LEU A 426 -6.81 -48.85 27.39
N SER A 427 -6.95 -48.14 26.27
CA SER A 427 -5.81 -47.69 25.47
C SER A 427 -4.98 -46.67 26.27
N SER A 428 -3.66 -46.88 26.37
CA SER A 428 -2.77 -45.90 27.00
C SER A 428 -2.58 -44.68 26.09
N ARG A 429 -2.23 -43.52 26.65
CA ARG A 429 -1.94 -42.29 25.87
C ARG A 429 -0.90 -42.52 24.76
N VAL A 430 0.13 -43.31 25.03
CA VAL A 430 1.19 -43.63 24.04
C VAL A 430 0.64 -44.46 22.88
N ILE A 431 -0.19 -45.46 23.16
CA ILE A 431 -0.85 -46.27 22.11
C ILE A 431 -1.83 -45.41 21.32
N MET A 432 -2.59 -44.54 22.00
CA MET A 432 -3.50 -43.60 21.36
C MET A 432 -2.75 -42.68 20.39
N ARG A 433 -1.60 -42.14 20.81
CA ARG A 433 -0.75 -41.31 19.95
C ARG A 433 -0.31 -42.04 18.68
N ALA A 434 0.24 -43.24 18.81
CA ALA A 434 0.71 -44.02 17.66
C ALA A 434 -0.43 -44.37 16.69
N ARG A 435 -1.64 -44.64 17.21
CA ARG A 435 -2.82 -44.89 16.40
C ARG A 435 -3.34 -43.61 15.73
N ALA A 436 -3.31 -42.48 16.42
CA ALA A 436 -3.67 -41.18 15.88
C ALA A 436 -2.73 -40.77 14.73
N GLU A 437 -1.42 -40.88 14.90
CA GLU A 437 -0.42 -40.61 13.84
C GLU A 437 -0.69 -41.49 12.60
N ARG A 438 -0.90 -42.81 12.80
CA ARG A 438 -1.28 -43.72 11.71
C ARG A 438 -2.59 -43.34 11.04
N LEU A 439 -3.61 -42.97 11.80
CA LEU A 439 -4.91 -42.55 11.25
C LEU A 439 -4.73 -41.33 10.36
N LEU A 440 -3.96 -40.34 10.81
CA LEU A 440 -3.74 -39.09 10.08
C LEU A 440 -2.98 -39.35 8.77
N GLU A 441 -2.00 -40.25 8.75
CA GLU A 441 -1.34 -40.69 7.51
C GLU A 441 -2.33 -41.34 6.53
N GLN A 442 -3.26 -42.17 7.02
CA GLN A 442 -4.29 -42.81 6.18
C GLN A 442 -5.32 -41.79 5.64
N VAL A 443 -5.75 -40.86 6.48
CA VAL A 443 -6.65 -39.76 6.07
C VAL A 443 -5.97 -38.84 5.08
N ASP A 444 -4.69 -38.55 5.26
CA ASP A 444 -3.90 -37.76 4.32
C ASP A 444 -3.78 -38.46 2.96
N ALA A 445 -3.58 -39.78 2.96
CA ALA A 445 -3.49 -40.60 1.74
C ALA A 445 -4.82 -40.66 0.95
N MET A 446 -5.96 -40.45 1.60
CA MET A 446 -7.27 -40.32 0.92
C MET A 446 -7.33 -39.05 0.04
N ASP A 447 -6.51 -38.05 0.35
CA ASP A 447 -6.36 -36.81 -0.42
C ASP A 447 -7.69 -36.09 -0.68
N GLU A 448 -8.38 -35.72 0.39
CA GLU A 448 -9.68 -35.03 0.34
C GLU A 448 -9.66 -33.81 -0.60
N LEU A 449 -8.58 -33.03 -0.57
CA LEU A 449 -8.39 -31.87 -1.45
C LEU A 449 -8.34 -32.24 -2.93
N GLY A 450 -7.61 -33.29 -3.30
CA GLY A 450 -7.40 -33.72 -4.68
C GLY A 450 -8.40 -34.75 -5.23
N SER A 451 -9.22 -35.35 -4.36
CA SER A 451 -10.19 -36.38 -4.74
C SER A 451 -11.25 -35.84 -5.70
N PHE A 452 -11.68 -36.69 -6.66
CA PHE A 452 -12.81 -36.43 -7.57
C PHE A 452 -14.14 -36.94 -6.98
N ASN A 453 -14.10 -37.61 -5.83
CA ASN A 453 -15.28 -38.18 -5.20
C ASN A 453 -15.87 -37.21 -4.17
N LEU A 454 -17.10 -36.77 -4.40
CA LEU A 454 -17.85 -35.91 -3.47
C LEU A 454 -17.98 -36.53 -2.06
N LEU A 455 -18.07 -37.87 -1.97
CA LEU A 455 -18.20 -38.58 -0.70
C LEU A 455 -16.96 -38.48 0.18
N ALA A 456 -15.81 -38.07 -0.37
CA ALA A 456 -14.58 -37.91 0.39
C ALA A 456 -14.72 -36.85 1.50
N ILE A 457 -15.48 -35.78 1.25
CA ILE A 457 -15.70 -34.69 2.23
C ILE A 457 -16.55 -35.22 3.39
N ASP A 458 -17.71 -35.81 3.07
CA ASP A 458 -18.61 -36.40 4.08
C ASP A 458 -17.89 -37.48 4.91
N TYR A 459 -17.05 -38.30 4.27
CA TYR A 459 -16.29 -39.35 4.95
C TYR A 459 -15.20 -38.77 5.85
N ALA A 460 -14.42 -37.79 5.38
CA ALA A 460 -13.39 -37.11 6.18
C ALA A 460 -13.98 -36.54 7.47
N GLY A 461 -15.11 -35.83 7.37
CA GLY A 461 -15.82 -35.28 8.52
C GLY A 461 -16.22 -36.34 9.54
N ARG A 462 -16.75 -37.49 9.07
CA ARG A 462 -17.07 -38.65 9.92
C ARG A 462 -15.84 -39.23 10.60
N VAL A 463 -14.71 -39.32 9.89
CA VAL A 463 -13.45 -39.80 10.46
C VAL A 463 -12.97 -38.86 11.56
N PHE A 464 -12.93 -37.55 11.32
CA PHE A 464 -12.52 -36.57 12.34
C PHE A 464 -13.44 -36.61 13.57
N SER A 465 -14.76 -36.68 13.38
CA SER A 465 -15.70 -36.76 14.49
C SER A 465 -15.48 -38.01 15.34
N LYS A 466 -15.36 -39.19 14.69
CA LYS A 466 -15.09 -40.46 15.38
C LYS A 466 -13.73 -40.47 16.08
N ALA A 467 -12.70 -39.92 15.44
CA ALA A 467 -11.36 -39.86 15.99
C ALA A 467 -11.31 -38.99 17.25
N MET A 468 -11.90 -37.79 17.21
CA MET A 468 -11.99 -36.90 18.37
C MET A 468 -12.80 -37.50 19.51
N ARG A 469 -13.86 -38.26 19.20
CA ARG A 469 -14.62 -39.00 20.20
C ARG A 469 -13.79 -40.11 20.84
N ALA A 470 -13.08 -40.91 20.04
CA ALA A 470 -12.24 -41.98 20.54
C ALA A 470 -11.07 -41.46 21.41
N ASP A 471 -10.54 -40.29 21.07
CA ASP A 471 -9.44 -39.62 21.77
C ASP A 471 -9.92 -38.62 22.84
N TRP A 472 -11.21 -38.60 23.19
CA TRP A 472 -11.77 -37.58 24.10
C TRP A 472 -11.10 -37.54 25.48
N GLN A 473 -10.59 -38.67 25.95
CA GLN A 473 -9.91 -38.78 27.24
C GLN A 473 -8.52 -38.14 27.25
N TYR A 474 -7.78 -38.17 26.15
CA TYR A 474 -6.38 -37.74 26.11
C TYR A 474 -6.13 -36.49 25.26
N ASN A 475 -6.99 -36.24 24.27
CA ASN A 475 -6.87 -35.14 23.32
C ASN A 475 -5.49 -35.09 22.62
N VAL A 476 -4.91 -36.27 22.33
CA VAL A 476 -3.60 -36.40 21.67
C VAL A 476 -3.64 -35.93 20.21
N LEU A 477 -4.77 -36.02 19.52
CA LEU A 477 -4.92 -35.50 18.15
C LEU A 477 -4.51 -34.02 18.07
N PHE A 478 -4.84 -33.23 19.09
CA PHE A 478 -4.51 -31.81 19.20
C PHE A 478 -3.01 -31.55 19.53
N GLU A 479 -2.22 -32.59 19.78
CA GLU A 479 -0.76 -32.49 19.88
C GLU A 479 -0.07 -32.64 18.52
N ILE A 480 -0.78 -33.13 17.49
CA ILE A 480 -0.20 -33.51 16.21
C ILE A 480 -0.49 -32.41 15.18
N PRO A 481 0.53 -31.69 14.67
CA PRO A 481 0.32 -30.61 13.69
C PRO A 481 -0.44 -31.03 12.43
N GLN A 482 -0.25 -32.28 11.98
CA GLN A 482 -0.95 -32.83 10.81
C GLN A 482 -2.47 -32.89 11.02
N PHE A 483 -2.96 -33.12 12.24
CA PHE A 483 -4.40 -33.11 12.53
C PHE A 483 -5.00 -31.74 12.26
N HIS A 484 -4.38 -30.67 12.78
CA HIS A 484 -4.82 -29.30 12.54
C HIS A 484 -4.80 -28.94 11.05
N HIS A 485 -3.76 -29.38 10.33
CA HIS A 485 -3.67 -29.17 8.89
C HIS A 485 -4.81 -29.84 8.13
N LEU A 486 -5.03 -31.13 8.37
CA LEU A 486 -6.08 -31.90 7.69
C LEU A 486 -7.48 -31.38 8.05
N TYR A 487 -7.70 -31.04 9.33
CA TYR A 487 -8.95 -30.45 9.77
C TYR A 487 -9.22 -29.09 9.11
N ARG A 488 -8.20 -28.23 8.97
CA ARG A 488 -8.33 -26.93 8.28
C ARG A 488 -8.71 -27.12 6.81
N VAL A 489 -8.10 -28.09 6.12
CA VAL A 489 -8.46 -28.42 4.73
C VAL A 489 -9.91 -28.86 4.65
N HIS A 490 -10.33 -29.78 5.51
CA HIS A 490 -11.72 -30.26 5.57
C HIS A 490 -12.71 -29.13 5.81
N HIS A 491 -12.46 -28.28 6.81
CA HIS A 491 -13.30 -27.14 7.15
C HIS A 491 -13.43 -26.17 5.96
N GLY A 492 -12.32 -25.89 5.27
CA GLY A 492 -12.32 -25.07 4.06
C GLY A 492 -13.14 -25.67 2.91
N LEU A 493 -13.13 -27.00 2.76
CA LEU A 493 -13.91 -27.72 1.75
C LEU A 493 -15.41 -27.76 2.05
N VAL A 494 -15.80 -27.92 3.31
CA VAL A 494 -17.20 -27.84 3.75
C VAL A 494 -17.78 -26.44 3.48
N GLY A 495 -16.96 -25.40 3.62
CA GLY A 495 -17.36 -24.01 3.40
C GLY A 495 -17.98 -23.36 4.64
N LYS A 496 -18.26 -22.05 4.55
CA LYS A 496 -18.78 -21.28 5.69
C LYS A 496 -20.24 -21.63 5.97
N ASN A 497 -20.54 -21.94 7.23
CA ASN A 497 -21.91 -22.07 7.70
C ASN A 497 -22.56 -20.68 7.80
N LEU A 498 -23.70 -20.48 7.12
CA LEU A 498 -24.45 -19.22 7.10
C LEU A 498 -25.47 -19.10 8.25
N ASP A 499 -25.63 -20.13 9.09
CA ASP A 499 -26.52 -20.08 10.25
C ASP A 499 -26.03 -19.05 11.28
N GLN A 500 -26.68 -17.90 11.32
CA GLN A 500 -26.40 -16.82 12.28
C GLN A 500 -26.49 -17.29 13.74
N LYS A 501 -27.38 -18.24 14.05
CA LYS A 501 -27.52 -18.76 15.42
C LYS A 501 -26.31 -19.61 15.79
N HIS A 502 -25.84 -20.44 14.86
CA HIS A 502 -24.60 -21.19 15.04
C HIS A 502 -23.40 -20.26 15.21
N LEU A 503 -23.23 -19.27 14.34
CA LEU A 503 -22.15 -18.29 14.44
C LEU A 503 -22.19 -17.55 15.79
N SER A 504 -23.37 -17.16 16.25
CA SER A 504 -23.57 -16.54 17.57
C SER A 504 -23.14 -17.47 18.71
N ARG A 505 -23.59 -18.74 18.71
CA ARG A 505 -23.16 -19.75 19.70
C ARG A 505 -21.65 -19.97 19.67
N LEU A 506 -21.08 -20.12 18.47
CA LEU A 506 -19.65 -20.37 18.30
C LEU A 506 -18.80 -19.21 18.83
N ASN A 507 -19.21 -17.96 18.57
CA ASN A 507 -18.54 -16.78 19.12
C ASN A 507 -18.63 -16.75 20.64
N LYS A 508 -19.80 -17.06 21.21
CA LYS A 508 -19.96 -17.16 22.67
C LYS A 508 -19.10 -18.24 23.30
N PHE A 509 -18.99 -19.41 22.66
CA PHE A 509 -18.06 -20.45 23.12
C PHE A 509 -16.61 -19.98 23.08
N LYS A 510 -16.18 -19.29 22.00
CA LYS A 510 -14.81 -18.76 21.89
C LYS A 510 -14.50 -17.71 22.95
N GLU A 511 -15.40 -16.74 23.16
CA GLU A 511 -15.28 -15.69 24.18
C GLU A 511 -15.06 -16.30 25.57
N ILE A 512 -15.95 -17.19 26.00
CA ILE A 512 -15.86 -17.84 27.31
C ILE A 512 -14.61 -18.72 27.39
N ILE A 513 -14.28 -19.49 26.35
CA ILE A 513 -13.06 -20.31 26.34
C ILE A 513 -11.84 -19.42 26.54
N GLU A 514 -11.68 -18.34 25.77
CA GLU A 514 -10.54 -17.42 25.85
C GLU A 514 -10.36 -16.85 27.26
N GLU A 515 -11.44 -16.43 27.90
CA GLU A 515 -11.45 -15.93 29.27
C GLU A 515 -10.98 -17.00 30.26
N LEU A 516 -11.57 -18.21 30.19
CA LEU A 516 -11.16 -19.36 31.00
C LEU A 516 -9.69 -19.73 30.78
N GLN A 517 -9.20 -19.73 29.52
CA GLN A 517 -7.79 -19.97 29.24
C GLN A 517 -6.91 -18.91 29.88
N GLY A 518 -7.36 -17.64 29.86
CA GLY A 518 -6.67 -16.52 30.47
C GLY A 518 -6.48 -16.70 31.97
N TRP A 519 -7.51 -17.13 32.68
CA TRP A 519 -7.43 -17.40 34.12
C TRP A 519 -6.55 -18.62 34.46
N VAL A 520 -6.69 -19.71 33.70
CA VAL A 520 -5.88 -20.92 33.89
C VAL A 520 -4.39 -20.64 33.65
N LYS A 521 -4.05 -19.89 32.59
CA LYS A 521 -2.65 -19.52 32.28
C LYS A 521 -2.04 -18.61 33.34
N LYS A 522 -2.85 -17.79 34.01
CA LYS A 522 -2.43 -16.86 35.08
C LYS A 522 -2.44 -17.50 36.48
N CYS A 523 -2.90 -18.74 36.60
CA CYS A 523 -3.11 -19.41 37.89
C CYS A 523 -4.04 -18.65 38.84
N ASP A 524 -5.11 -18.02 38.31
CA ASP A 524 -6.02 -17.16 39.08
C ASP A 524 -7.46 -17.70 39.15
N THR A 525 -7.65 -18.98 38.82
CA THR A 525 -8.98 -19.63 38.77
C THR A 525 -9.72 -19.58 40.12
N HIS A 526 -8.99 -19.61 41.24
CA HIS A 526 -9.56 -19.54 42.58
C HIS A 526 -10.21 -18.19 42.93
N ARG A 527 -9.82 -17.10 42.26
CA ARG A 527 -10.45 -15.78 42.45
C ARG A 527 -11.70 -15.59 41.61
N HIS A 528 -11.83 -16.38 40.56
CA HIS A 528 -12.90 -16.26 39.56
C HIS A 528 -13.89 -17.42 39.61
N VAL A 529 -14.02 -18.11 40.75
CA VAL A 529 -14.85 -19.32 40.86
C VAL A 529 -16.32 -19.04 40.49
N HIS A 530 -16.87 -17.91 40.91
CA HIS A 530 -18.26 -17.56 40.61
C HIS A 530 -18.47 -17.19 39.14
N GLU A 531 -17.50 -16.50 38.53
CA GLU A 531 -17.51 -16.18 37.10
C GLU A 531 -17.39 -17.48 36.27
N ILE A 532 -16.48 -18.38 36.64
CA ILE A 532 -16.33 -19.70 36.00
C ILE A 532 -17.64 -20.50 36.09
N GLU A 533 -18.29 -20.52 37.25
CA GLU A 533 -19.58 -21.21 37.40
C GLU A 533 -20.69 -20.58 36.54
N ALA A 534 -20.73 -19.26 36.41
CA ALA A 534 -21.66 -18.54 35.55
C ALA A 534 -21.41 -18.87 34.07
N ASP A 535 -20.17 -18.75 33.61
CA ASP A 535 -19.71 -19.07 32.26
C ASP A 535 -20.02 -20.53 31.88
N MET A 536 -19.84 -21.45 32.81
CA MET A 536 -20.20 -22.85 32.63
C MET A 536 -21.72 -23.04 32.43
N ASN A 537 -22.54 -22.32 33.18
CA ASN A 537 -23.99 -22.39 33.02
C ASN A 537 -24.44 -21.78 31.69
N ASP A 538 -23.80 -20.70 31.24
CA ASP A 538 -24.02 -20.14 29.92
C ASP A 538 -23.62 -21.12 28.81
N MET A 539 -22.47 -21.79 28.93
CA MET A 539 -22.07 -22.87 28.01
C MET A 539 -23.09 -24.01 27.94
N LYS A 540 -23.62 -24.45 29.08
CA LYS A 540 -24.70 -25.46 29.12
C LYS A 540 -25.95 -24.95 28.40
N GLY A 541 -26.33 -23.69 28.63
CA GLY A 541 -27.44 -23.03 27.94
C GLY A 541 -27.27 -23.07 26.43
N TYR A 542 -26.11 -22.68 25.90
CA TYR A 542 -25.84 -22.70 24.47
C TYR A 542 -25.78 -24.11 23.86
N LEU A 543 -25.24 -25.10 24.58
CA LEU A 543 -25.26 -26.51 24.15
C LEU A 543 -26.68 -27.09 24.17
N GLN A 544 -27.50 -26.71 25.16
CA GLN A 544 -28.90 -27.11 25.23
C GLN A 544 -29.73 -26.44 24.13
N ASP A 545 -29.46 -25.18 23.80
CA ASP A 545 -30.08 -24.49 22.67
C ASP A 545 -29.76 -25.18 21.34
N PHE A 546 -28.52 -25.63 21.16
CA PHE A 546 -28.12 -26.42 19.99
C PHE A 546 -28.85 -27.78 19.96
N LEU A 547 -28.86 -28.53 21.07
CA LEU A 547 -29.59 -29.80 21.15
C LEU A 547 -31.09 -29.61 20.87
N GLY A 548 -31.71 -28.56 21.42
CA GLY A 548 -33.12 -28.22 21.17
C GLY A 548 -33.38 -27.81 19.71
N PHE A 549 -32.40 -27.20 19.03
CA PHE A 549 -32.46 -27.02 17.58
C PHE A 549 -32.48 -28.37 16.85
N VAL A 550 -31.54 -29.28 17.14
CA VAL A 550 -31.47 -30.61 16.51
C VAL A 550 -32.75 -31.41 16.72
N GLN A 551 -33.29 -31.43 17.94
CA GLN A 551 -34.55 -32.10 18.26
C GLN A 551 -35.73 -31.56 17.45
N ARG A 552 -35.83 -30.22 17.29
CA ARG A 552 -36.87 -29.60 16.45
C ARG A 552 -36.77 -30.03 15.00
N VAL A 553 -35.57 -30.18 14.45
CA VAL A 553 -35.38 -30.68 13.08
C VAL A 553 -35.78 -32.15 13.00
N CYS A 554 -35.39 -32.97 13.98
CA CYS A 554 -35.77 -34.39 14.07
C CYS A 554 -37.30 -34.59 14.12
N SER A 555 -38.02 -33.71 14.82
CA SER A 555 -39.48 -33.74 14.92
C SER A 555 -40.24 -33.28 13.65
N LYS A 556 -39.58 -32.66 12.66
CA LYS A 556 -40.24 -32.26 11.40
C LYS A 556 -40.76 -33.52 10.66
N GLU A 557 -42.05 -33.55 10.33
CA GLU A 557 -42.68 -34.70 9.65
C GLU A 557 -42.65 -34.61 8.11
N ASN A 558 -42.54 -33.39 7.55
CA ASN A 558 -42.72 -33.12 6.11
C ASN A 558 -41.46 -32.64 5.37
N LEU A 559 -40.26 -33.02 5.84
CA LEU A 559 -39.03 -32.77 5.07
C LEU A 559 -38.88 -33.82 3.97
N ASP A 560 -38.63 -33.38 2.75
CA ASP A 560 -38.21 -34.29 1.69
C ASP A 560 -36.80 -34.86 1.98
N ALA A 561 -36.41 -35.92 1.28
CA ALA A 561 -35.15 -36.61 1.55
C ALA A 561 -33.91 -35.76 1.21
N PHE A 562 -34.03 -34.79 0.30
CA PHE A 562 -32.93 -33.92 -0.11
C PHE A 562 -32.67 -32.85 0.94
N ASP A 563 -33.73 -32.16 1.37
CA ASP A 563 -33.68 -31.14 2.43
C ASP A 563 -33.25 -31.77 3.76
N ALA A 564 -33.75 -32.96 4.09
CA ALA A 564 -33.31 -33.69 5.28
C ALA A 564 -31.81 -34.02 5.24
N LYS A 565 -31.27 -34.40 4.08
CA LYS A 565 -29.83 -34.68 3.93
C LYS A 565 -28.99 -33.43 4.16
N ASN A 566 -29.40 -32.28 3.61
CA ASN A 566 -28.69 -31.02 3.77
C ASN A 566 -28.71 -30.55 5.24
N GLU A 567 -29.87 -30.58 5.90
CA GLU A 567 -30.00 -30.23 7.32
C GLU A 567 -29.16 -31.15 8.23
N ILE A 568 -29.15 -32.47 7.97
CA ILE A 568 -28.31 -33.42 8.72
C ILE A 568 -26.83 -33.11 8.52
N SER A 569 -26.40 -32.82 7.28
CA SER A 569 -25.01 -32.45 6.99
C SER A 569 -24.60 -31.16 7.70
N GLU A 570 -25.47 -30.15 7.69
CA GLU A 570 -25.23 -28.88 8.37
C GLU A 570 -25.09 -29.06 9.89
N ILE A 571 -26.02 -29.79 10.53
CA ILE A 571 -25.94 -30.09 11.96
C ILE A 571 -24.66 -30.88 12.29
N PHE A 572 -24.32 -31.85 11.44
CA PHE A 572 -23.09 -32.65 11.61
C PHE A 572 -21.84 -31.76 11.56
N ASN A 573 -21.77 -30.82 10.61
CA ASN A 573 -20.65 -29.89 10.50
C ASN A 573 -20.59 -28.94 11.71
N GLN A 574 -21.74 -28.42 12.18
CA GLN A 574 -21.77 -27.62 13.41
C GLN A 574 -21.25 -28.40 14.62
N LEU A 575 -21.65 -29.67 14.77
CA LEU A 575 -21.15 -30.54 15.83
C LEU A 575 -19.63 -30.77 15.71
N LEU A 576 -19.13 -30.98 14.49
CA LEU A 576 -17.71 -31.18 14.22
C LEU A 576 -16.87 -29.95 14.60
N GLU A 577 -17.37 -28.74 14.32
CA GLU A 577 -16.74 -27.48 14.76
C GLU A 577 -16.69 -27.37 16.29
N TYR A 578 -17.78 -27.69 16.98
CA TYR A 578 -17.79 -27.68 18.44
C TYR A 578 -16.83 -28.74 19.02
N ARG A 579 -16.79 -29.95 18.46
CA ARG A 579 -15.84 -30.99 18.88
C ARG A 579 -14.40 -30.52 18.78
N TYR A 580 -14.04 -29.85 17.69
CA TYR A 580 -12.70 -29.30 17.51
C TYR A 580 -12.41 -28.17 18.51
N LEU A 581 -13.32 -27.22 18.69
CA LEU A 581 -13.18 -26.10 19.63
C LEU A 581 -12.97 -26.59 21.08
N PHE A 582 -13.86 -27.45 21.56
CA PHE A 582 -13.78 -28.00 22.92
C PHE A 582 -12.59 -28.94 23.09
N GLY A 583 -12.26 -29.75 22.07
CA GLY A 583 -11.08 -30.62 22.12
C GLY A 583 -9.77 -29.82 22.22
N SER A 584 -9.64 -28.72 21.48
CA SER A 584 -8.50 -27.80 21.59
C SER A 584 -8.44 -27.13 22.96
N PHE A 585 -9.58 -26.75 23.52
CA PHE A 585 -9.65 -26.20 24.87
C PHE A 585 -9.22 -27.22 25.93
N PHE A 586 -9.72 -28.45 25.87
CA PHE A 586 -9.33 -29.51 26.81
C PHE A 586 -7.87 -29.91 26.69
N HIS A 587 -7.32 -29.92 25.47
CA HIS A 587 -5.89 -30.10 25.26
C HIS A 587 -5.08 -29.01 25.98
N MET A 588 -5.46 -27.73 25.85
CA MET A 588 -4.82 -26.63 26.55
C MET A 588 -4.89 -26.79 28.08
N LEU A 589 -6.06 -27.16 28.61
CA LEU A 589 -6.23 -27.41 30.05
C LEU A 589 -5.32 -28.54 30.57
N LEU A 590 -5.13 -29.61 29.79
CA LEU A 590 -4.23 -30.71 30.14
C LEU A 590 -2.76 -30.29 30.25
N GLN A 591 -2.35 -29.22 29.57
CA GLN A 591 -0.98 -28.68 29.67
C GLN A 591 -0.76 -27.85 30.95
N HIS A 592 -1.81 -27.48 31.68
CA HIS A 592 -1.77 -26.53 32.79
C HIS A 592 -2.28 -27.16 34.10
N GLU A 593 -1.70 -28.31 34.49
CA GLU A 593 -2.01 -28.96 35.78
C GLU A 593 -1.44 -28.17 36.97
N PRO A 594 -2.13 -28.12 38.13
CA PRO A 594 -3.36 -28.83 38.48
C PRO A 594 -4.67 -28.08 38.13
N GLU A 595 -4.62 -26.77 37.89
CA GLU A 595 -5.82 -25.93 37.69
C GLU A 595 -6.63 -26.35 36.47
N GLY A 596 -5.96 -26.60 35.34
CA GLY A 596 -6.63 -27.02 34.12
C GLY A 596 -7.37 -28.35 34.27
N LYS A 597 -6.86 -29.26 35.10
CA LYS A 597 -7.54 -30.53 35.43
C LYS A 597 -8.82 -30.32 36.23
N LEU A 598 -8.83 -29.38 37.18
CA LEU A 598 -10.02 -29.04 37.96
C LEU A 598 -11.12 -28.49 37.04
N ILE A 599 -10.77 -27.51 36.20
CA ILE A 599 -11.70 -26.94 35.20
C ILE A 599 -12.19 -28.03 34.25
N ARG A 600 -11.30 -28.88 33.71
CA ARG A 600 -11.68 -29.97 32.81
C ARG A 600 -12.74 -30.90 33.42
N ASN A 601 -12.59 -31.24 34.70
CA ASN A 601 -13.56 -32.11 35.40
C ASN A 601 -14.94 -31.45 35.52
N GLN A 602 -15.00 -30.12 35.58
CA GLN A 602 -16.26 -29.39 35.61
C GLN A 602 -16.97 -29.39 34.24
N PHE A 603 -16.23 -29.59 33.15
CA PHE A 603 -16.74 -29.64 31.77
C PHE A 603 -17.13 -31.05 31.25
N LEU A 604 -17.15 -32.07 32.12
CA LEU A 604 -17.52 -33.44 31.71
C LEU A 604 -18.92 -33.56 31.08
N PHE A 605 -19.80 -32.59 31.30
CA PHE A 605 -21.13 -32.54 30.68
C PHE A 605 -21.07 -32.38 29.15
N VAL A 606 -20.01 -31.77 28.59
CA VAL A 606 -19.92 -31.47 27.15
C VAL A 606 -20.05 -32.74 26.31
N ASP A 607 -19.40 -33.83 26.74
CA ASP A 607 -19.45 -35.12 26.02
C ASP A 607 -20.88 -35.67 25.97
N GLN A 608 -21.62 -35.55 27.08
CA GLN A 608 -23.02 -35.99 27.16
C GLN A 608 -23.91 -35.27 26.15
N TYR A 609 -23.71 -33.96 25.96
CA TYR A 609 -24.43 -33.19 24.93
C TYR A 609 -24.05 -33.64 23.53
N PHE A 610 -22.76 -33.88 23.26
CA PHE A 610 -22.32 -34.36 21.95
C PHE A 610 -22.88 -35.75 21.63
N GLU A 611 -22.89 -36.68 22.60
CA GLU A 611 -23.51 -38.00 22.44
C GLU A 611 -25.02 -37.93 22.22
N ALA A 612 -25.71 -37.02 22.90
CA ALA A 612 -27.15 -36.79 22.69
C ALA A 612 -27.44 -36.28 21.27
N VAL A 613 -26.64 -35.32 20.77
CA VAL A 613 -26.77 -34.81 19.40
C VAL A 613 -26.47 -35.91 18.37
N GLU A 614 -25.42 -36.72 18.56
CA GLU A 614 -25.11 -37.84 17.66
C GLU A 614 -26.22 -38.88 17.61
N SER A 615 -26.82 -39.19 18.75
CA SER A 615 -27.94 -40.13 18.83
C SER A 615 -29.14 -39.60 18.03
N GLN A 616 -29.43 -38.31 18.13
CA GLN A 616 -30.46 -37.65 17.32
C GLN A 616 -30.12 -37.64 15.83
N LEU A 617 -28.89 -37.33 15.45
CA LEU A 617 -28.44 -37.42 14.05
C LEU A 617 -28.62 -38.84 13.48
N HIS A 618 -28.35 -39.87 14.28
CA HIS A 618 -28.55 -41.25 13.87
C HIS A 618 -30.03 -41.58 13.66
N GLU A 619 -30.90 -41.13 14.56
CA GLU A 619 -32.36 -41.27 14.46
C GLU A 619 -32.89 -40.59 13.18
N MET A 620 -32.42 -39.37 12.90
CA MET A 620 -32.75 -38.63 11.68
C MET A 620 -32.33 -39.41 10.42
N GLN A 621 -31.08 -39.88 10.35
CA GLN A 621 -30.60 -40.68 9.20
C GLN A 621 -31.46 -41.93 8.95
N GLN A 622 -31.89 -42.61 10.02
CA GLN A 622 -32.79 -43.76 9.91
C GLN A 622 -34.19 -43.37 9.43
N LYS A 623 -34.77 -42.31 10.00
CA LYS A 623 -36.10 -41.80 9.67
C LYS A 623 -36.26 -41.50 8.17
N TRP A 624 -35.27 -40.83 7.58
CA TRP A 624 -35.28 -40.46 6.15
C TRP A 624 -34.59 -41.48 5.23
N ARG A 625 -34.20 -42.66 5.74
CA ARG A 625 -33.55 -43.76 4.98
C ARG A 625 -32.31 -43.30 4.19
N LEU A 626 -31.53 -42.38 4.76
CA LEU A 626 -30.32 -41.88 4.13
C LEU A 626 -29.18 -42.90 4.33
N PRO A 627 -28.31 -43.12 3.32
CA PRO A 627 -27.17 -44.02 3.46
C PRO A 627 -26.23 -43.56 4.59
N ARG A 628 -25.70 -44.55 5.33
CA ARG A 628 -24.76 -44.36 6.44
C ARG A 628 -23.37 -43.95 5.97
#